data_AF-A0A941XP35-F1
#
_entry.id   AF-A0A941XP35-F1
#
_cell.length_a   1.000
_cell.length_b   1.000
_cell.length_c   1.000
_cell.angle_alpha   90.00
_cell.angle_beta   90.00
_cell.angle_gamma   90.00
#
_symmetry.space_group_name_H-M   'P 1'
#
loop_
_entity.id
_entity.type
_entity.pdbx_description
1 polymer ?
#
loop_
_entity_poly.entity_id
_entity_poly.type
_entity_poly.pdbx_seq_one_letter_code
_entity_poly.pdbx_strand_id
1 'polypeptide(L)'
;MAKGFYFKLAWANIRRSREVYLPYLIACAIIGGIYFLVCGFAMSGELAGVPGGESARALFQMGVIVFTVFAAGFLLSINRFLVKRRKREFGLYGVLGLSKAHVGRILLLENAIVLLGGLACGLVFALVFGKLLFLLLLKLMHALPQNEFRPAPVAYLATAALFLGVYFVSSLYNLAQVHLANPIQLLQSEKRGEKDSKLVIPMALIGAAMLGVAYYFAWTVERSGTAMGIFFFLVLLVILATNLLFTSGSIAVLRALRANKSFYYKPQNFVSVSGMFHRMRQNASSLATICILSTMFLVTLCGTLSLYLGQEKTLAPQYPYDVQVSGYAPYHDRLGADAKLAALAEEHNVVMHADESGLNYHNYVEGEANPDGTVYPGSELYMQPHSLYLDGTLHFDLEGAEEDREAFLDAARQLSMVLKNEAGEDVTYYYGVRDIWSARQESYGMYGGLLFLGAFFAILFLAVTVLMIYFKQITEGYEDKERFDILQQVGMDEKQVRGTINAQVLWVFFLPLVTALLHMVFASRILTRMLQSFMLYDWVLVLCCALGVSAAFALIYLIAYRVTARAYFKIVKR
;
A
#
# COMPACT_ATOMS: atom_id res chain seq x y z
N MET A 1 41.77 -21.29 15.77
CA MET A 1 41.14 -19.95 15.67
C MET A 1 40.52 -19.58 17.00
N ALA A 2 40.71 -18.35 17.48
CA ALA A 2 40.18 -17.89 18.76
C ALA A 2 38.64 -17.92 18.82
N LYS A 3 38.06 -18.15 20.01
CA LYS A 3 36.61 -18.00 20.25
C LYS A 3 36.17 -16.59 19.83
N GLY A 4 35.10 -16.51 19.02
CA GLY A 4 34.54 -15.23 18.56
C GLY A 4 35.26 -14.57 17.37
N PHE A 5 36.25 -15.22 16.74
CA PHE A 5 36.95 -14.69 15.57
C PHE A 5 35.99 -14.24 14.46
N TYR A 6 35.06 -15.11 14.05
CA TYR A 6 34.12 -14.82 12.97
C TYR A 6 33.16 -13.67 13.29
N PHE A 7 32.70 -13.57 14.55
CA PHE A 7 31.82 -12.49 14.99
C PHE A 7 32.54 -11.14 14.99
N LYS A 8 33.77 -11.09 15.52
CA LYS A 8 34.61 -9.87 15.49
C LYS A 8 34.85 -9.40 14.07
N LEU A 9 35.13 -10.33 13.15
CA LEU A 9 35.36 -10.00 11.74
C LEU A 9 34.08 -9.53 11.05
N ALA A 10 32.95 -10.22 11.24
CA ALA A 10 31.64 -9.81 10.72
C ALA A 10 31.27 -8.39 11.18
N TRP A 11 31.41 -8.10 12.48
CA TRP A 11 31.14 -6.77 13.02
C TRP A 11 32.09 -5.70 12.48
N ALA A 12 33.38 -6.00 12.38
CA ALA A 12 34.37 -5.10 11.81
C ALA A 12 34.05 -4.76 10.33
N ASN A 13 33.59 -5.74 9.55
CA ASN A 13 33.17 -5.55 8.17
C ASN A 13 31.94 -4.63 8.06
N ILE A 14 30.90 -4.89 8.86
CA ILE A 14 29.70 -4.04 8.90
C ILE A 14 30.07 -2.60 9.24
N ARG A 15 30.94 -2.40 10.24
CA ARG A 15 31.39 -1.08 10.67
C ARG A 15 32.23 -0.37 9.61
N ARG A 16 33.14 -1.10 8.94
CA ARG A 16 34.00 -0.55 7.88
C ARG A 16 33.18 -0.17 6.64
N SER A 17 32.16 -0.95 6.29
CA SER A 17 31.30 -0.75 5.13
C SER A 17 29.94 -0.14 5.49
N ARG A 18 29.91 0.74 6.50
CA ARG A 18 28.66 1.32 7.05
C ARG A 18 27.78 2.03 6.02
N GLU A 19 28.39 2.61 4.99
CA GLU A 19 27.68 3.33 3.91
C GLU A 19 26.77 2.41 3.09
N VAL A 20 27.06 1.11 3.09
CA VAL A 20 26.26 0.08 2.42
C VAL A 20 25.31 -0.63 3.39
N TYR A 21 25.75 -0.85 4.64
CA TYR A 21 24.99 -1.60 5.66
C TYR A 21 23.95 -0.78 6.44
N LEU A 22 24.22 0.49 6.77
CA LEU A 22 23.27 1.35 7.47
C LEU A 22 21.95 1.56 6.67
N PRO A 23 21.98 1.80 5.35
CA PRO A 23 20.78 1.82 4.50
C PRO A 23 19.87 0.62 4.68
N TYR A 24 20.50 -0.56 4.65
CA TYR A 24 19.84 -1.84 4.74
C TYR A 24 19.14 -1.94 6.08
N LEU A 25 19.89 -1.69 7.16
CA LEU A 25 19.38 -1.85 8.52
C LEU A 25 18.16 -0.96 8.75
N ILE A 26 18.20 0.28 8.27
CA ILE A 26 17.05 1.20 8.32
C ILE A 26 15.88 0.66 7.49
N ALA A 27 16.12 0.26 6.24
CA ALA A 27 15.06 -0.30 5.39
C ALA A 27 14.42 -1.55 6.00
N CYS A 28 15.20 -2.41 6.66
CA CYS A 28 14.71 -3.60 7.33
C CYS A 28 13.96 -3.30 8.62
N ALA A 29 14.41 -2.30 9.37
CA ALA A 29 13.67 -1.81 10.53
C ALA A 29 12.31 -1.23 10.11
N ILE A 30 12.27 -0.43 9.06
CA ILE A 30 11.01 0.14 8.54
C ILE A 30 10.09 -0.97 8.04
N ILE A 31 10.55 -1.85 7.13
CA ILE A 31 9.72 -2.93 6.60
C ILE A 31 9.28 -3.92 7.68
N GLY A 32 10.17 -4.28 8.60
CA GLY A 32 9.84 -5.15 9.73
C GLY A 32 8.84 -4.53 10.69
N GLY A 33 8.99 -3.25 11.01
CA GLY A 33 8.06 -2.51 11.86
C GLY A 33 6.68 -2.37 11.21
N ILE A 34 6.63 -2.05 9.91
CA ILE A 34 5.37 -2.00 9.15
C ILE A 34 4.69 -3.36 9.15
N TYR A 35 5.43 -4.42 8.83
CA TYR A 35 4.90 -5.77 8.80
C TYR A 35 4.32 -6.17 10.17
N PHE A 36 5.04 -5.86 11.25
CA PHE A 36 4.57 -6.10 12.60
C PHE A 36 3.28 -5.32 12.92
N LEU A 37 3.18 -4.06 12.50
CA LEU A 37 1.96 -3.26 12.68
C LEU A 37 0.79 -3.82 11.86
N VAL A 38 1.01 -4.19 10.60
CA VAL A 38 0.00 -4.84 9.75
C VAL A 38 -0.54 -6.10 10.42
N CYS A 39 0.34 -6.98 10.89
CA CYS A 39 -0.06 -8.18 11.62
C CYS A 39 -0.73 -7.86 12.96
N GLY A 40 -0.23 -6.85 13.68
CA GLY A 40 -0.78 -6.40 14.95
C GLY A 40 -2.23 -5.94 14.82
N PHE A 41 -2.54 -5.12 13.82
CA PHE A 41 -3.90 -4.66 13.55
C PHE A 41 -4.79 -5.77 12.97
N ALA A 42 -4.27 -6.56 12.00
CA ALA A 42 -5.01 -7.68 11.39
C ALA A 42 -5.46 -8.75 12.39
N MET A 43 -4.69 -8.92 13.46
CA MET A 43 -4.89 -9.96 14.47
C MET A 43 -5.25 -9.36 15.83
N SER A 44 -5.66 -8.09 15.86
CA SER A 44 -6.07 -7.43 17.11
C SER A 44 -7.44 -7.93 17.57
N GLY A 45 -7.53 -8.28 18.84
CA GLY A 45 -8.82 -8.45 19.53
C GLY A 45 -9.42 -7.12 19.98
N GLU A 46 -8.64 -6.05 19.98
CA GLU A 46 -9.01 -4.74 20.51
C GLU A 46 -9.91 -3.92 19.58
N LEU A 47 -9.96 -4.31 18.30
CA LEU A 47 -10.93 -3.79 17.34
C LEU A 47 -12.28 -4.54 17.43
N ALA A 48 -12.37 -5.64 18.19
CA ALA A 48 -13.64 -6.32 18.41
C ALA A 48 -14.53 -5.44 19.29
N GLY A 49 -15.78 -5.22 18.85
CA GLY A 49 -16.74 -4.35 19.54
C GLY A 49 -16.55 -2.85 19.26
N VAL A 50 -15.54 -2.45 18.49
CA VAL A 50 -15.45 -1.07 17.96
C VAL A 50 -16.36 -0.98 16.72
N PRO A 51 -17.22 0.04 16.60
CA PRO A 51 -17.99 0.28 15.37
C PRO A 51 -17.07 0.32 14.14
N GLY A 52 -17.38 -0.47 13.11
CA GLY A 52 -16.52 -0.63 11.92
C GLY A 52 -15.19 -1.40 12.13
N GLY A 53 -14.89 -1.86 13.36
CA GLY A 53 -13.64 -2.53 13.71
C GLY A 53 -13.44 -3.90 13.06
N GLU A 54 -14.51 -4.70 12.92
CA GLU A 54 -14.46 -5.99 12.22
C GLU A 54 -14.18 -5.83 10.72
N SER A 55 -14.83 -4.85 10.07
CA SER A 55 -14.58 -4.50 8.67
C SER A 55 -13.14 -4.04 8.46
N ALA A 56 -12.62 -3.20 9.36
CA ALA A 56 -11.23 -2.79 9.35
C ALA A 56 -10.29 -4.00 9.47
N ARG A 57 -10.54 -4.90 10.46
CA ARG A 57 -9.75 -6.11 10.69
C ARG A 57 -9.72 -7.03 9.48
N ALA A 58 -10.87 -7.25 8.82
CA ALA A 58 -10.95 -8.06 7.61
C ALA A 58 -10.06 -7.48 6.49
N LEU A 59 -10.07 -6.16 6.30
CA LEU A 59 -9.22 -5.51 5.30
C LEU A 59 -7.72 -5.69 5.61
N PHE A 60 -7.34 -5.54 6.88
CA PHE A 60 -5.96 -5.80 7.31
C PHE A 60 -5.54 -7.23 7.04
N GLN A 61 -6.40 -8.22 7.33
CA GLN A 61 -6.12 -9.64 7.11
C GLN A 61 -5.86 -9.96 5.63
N MET A 62 -6.66 -9.41 4.72
CA MET A 62 -6.42 -9.57 3.28
C MET A 62 -5.06 -8.96 2.87
N GLY A 63 -4.68 -7.83 3.48
CA GLY A 63 -3.40 -7.16 3.26
C GLY A 63 -2.18 -7.95 3.75
N VAL A 64 -2.30 -8.76 4.80
CA VAL A 64 -1.16 -9.51 5.40
C VAL A 64 -0.44 -10.36 4.37
N ILE A 65 -1.15 -11.06 3.49
CA ILE A 65 -0.53 -11.95 2.49
C ILE A 65 0.32 -11.15 1.50
N VAL A 66 -0.24 -10.07 0.95
CA VAL A 66 0.47 -9.19 -0.01
C VAL A 66 1.69 -8.57 0.63
N PHE A 67 1.54 -8.02 1.85
CA PHE A 67 2.65 -7.44 2.59
C PHE A 67 3.71 -8.49 2.96
N THR A 68 3.34 -9.73 3.27
CA THR A 68 4.30 -10.81 3.57
C THR A 68 5.16 -11.11 2.35
N VAL A 69 4.55 -11.32 1.18
CA VAL A 69 5.28 -11.62 -0.06
C VAL A 69 6.17 -10.44 -0.47
N PHE A 70 5.65 -9.22 -0.37
CA PHE A 70 6.41 -8.01 -0.64
C PHE A 70 7.61 -7.85 0.31
N ALA A 71 7.39 -7.93 1.62
CA ALA A 71 8.43 -7.78 2.63
C ALA A 71 9.50 -8.86 2.46
N ALA A 72 9.11 -10.12 2.23
CA ALA A 72 10.06 -11.19 1.95
C ALA A 72 10.89 -10.91 0.69
N GLY A 73 10.23 -10.58 -0.43
CA GLY A 73 10.89 -10.26 -1.69
C GLY A 73 11.83 -9.05 -1.58
N PHE A 74 11.42 -8.02 -0.84
CA PHE A 74 12.21 -6.84 -0.55
C PHE A 74 13.45 -7.17 0.27
N LEU A 75 13.30 -7.83 1.43
CA LEU A 75 14.44 -8.18 2.29
C LEU A 75 15.45 -9.09 1.56
N LEU A 76 14.97 -10.04 0.74
CA LEU A 76 15.82 -10.88 -0.10
C LEU A 76 16.55 -10.08 -1.19
N SER A 77 15.91 -9.06 -1.78
CA SER A 77 16.54 -8.20 -2.79
C SER A 77 17.67 -7.38 -2.18
N ILE A 78 17.50 -6.87 -0.94
CA ILE A 78 18.57 -6.14 -0.26
C ILE A 78 19.75 -7.07 0.06
N ASN A 79 19.53 -8.30 0.54
CA ASN A 79 20.63 -9.24 0.77
C ASN A 79 21.40 -9.54 -0.54
N ARG A 80 20.68 -9.76 -1.65
CA ARG A 80 21.28 -9.96 -2.97
C ARG A 80 22.16 -8.77 -3.37
N PHE A 81 21.72 -7.56 -3.09
CA PHE A 81 22.46 -6.33 -3.36
C PHE A 81 23.74 -6.22 -2.53
N LEU A 82 23.68 -6.48 -1.20
CA LEU A 82 24.87 -6.48 -0.34
C LEU A 82 25.94 -7.44 -0.86
N VAL A 83 25.52 -8.67 -1.14
CA VAL A 83 26.42 -9.73 -1.58
C VAL A 83 27.02 -9.42 -2.95
N LYS A 84 26.24 -8.84 -3.88
CA LYS A 84 26.75 -8.39 -5.19
C LYS A 84 27.88 -7.36 -5.04
N ARG A 85 27.79 -6.48 -4.05
CA ARG A 85 28.77 -5.42 -3.80
C ARG A 85 30.04 -5.86 -3.09
N ARG A 86 29.99 -7.00 -2.40
CA ARG A 86 31.12 -7.50 -1.61
C ARG A 86 31.92 -8.62 -2.29
N LYS A 87 31.69 -8.85 -3.59
CA LYS A 87 32.40 -9.86 -4.38
C LYS A 87 33.93 -9.70 -4.34
N ARG A 88 34.44 -8.46 -4.35
CA ARG A 88 35.88 -8.17 -4.27
C ARG A 88 36.46 -8.53 -2.91
N GLU A 89 35.71 -8.32 -1.82
CA GLU A 89 36.12 -8.75 -0.48
C GLU A 89 36.25 -10.28 -0.41
N PHE A 90 35.34 -11.03 -1.04
CA PHE A 90 35.43 -12.50 -1.10
C PHE A 90 36.67 -12.98 -1.87
N GLY A 91 37.03 -12.28 -2.95
CA GLY A 91 38.27 -12.54 -3.70
C GLY A 91 39.52 -12.31 -2.86
N LEU A 92 39.54 -11.23 -2.08
CA LEU A 92 40.64 -10.89 -1.17
C LEU A 92 40.80 -11.96 -0.06
N TYR A 93 39.69 -12.44 0.52
CA TYR A 93 39.73 -13.50 1.52
C TYR A 93 40.32 -14.80 0.97
N GLY A 94 40.05 -15.12 -0.30
CA GLY A 94 40.67 -16.26 -0.97
C GLY A 94 42.19 -16.09 -1.13
N VAL A 95 42.69 -14.89 -1.43
CA VAL A 95 44.14 -14.60 -1.54
C VAL A 95 44.82 -14.60 -0.18
N LEU A 96 44.14 -14.13 0.87
CA LEU A 96 44.62 -14.13 2.25
C LEU A 96 44.60 -15.52 2.91
N GLY A 97 44.23 -16.58 2.16
CA GLY A 97 44.27 -17.97 2.62
C GLY A 97 43.05 -18.41 3.45
N LEU A 98 41.96 -17.64 3.49
CA LEU A 98 40.73 -18.07 4.15
C LEU A 98 40.01 -19.12 3.28
N SER A 99 39.66 -20.26 3.90
CA SER A 99 38.84 -21.28 3.25
C SER A 99 37.44 -20.75 2.90
N LYS A 100 36.82 -21.32 1.87
CA LYS A 100 35.42 -20.98 1.48
C LYS A 100 34.44 -21.14 2.65
N ALA A 101 34.66 -22.13 3.52
CA ALA A 101 33.83 -22.35 4.71
C ALA A 101 33.96 -21.20 5.73
N HIS A 102 35.14 -20.61 5.88
CA HIS A 102 35.34 -19.46 6.77
C HIS A 102 34.62 -18.22 6.23
N VAL A 103 34.71 -17.96 4.92
CA VAL A 103 33.98 -16.86 4.27
C VAL A 103 32.47 -17.06 4.40
N GLY A 104 31.97 -18.28 4.19
CA GLY A 104 30.56 -18.62 4.37
C GLY A 104 30.06 -18.32 5.79
N ARG A 105 30.81 -18.73 6.84
CA ARG A 105 30.44 -18.44 8.24
C ARG A 105 30.38 -16.94 8.56
N ILE A 106 31.30 -16.15 8.00
CA ILE A 106 31.29 -14.68 8.17
C ILE A 106 30.02 -14.10 7.54
N LEU A 107 29.68 -14.51 6.32
CA LEU A 107 28.47 -14.03 5.64
C LEU A 107 27.18 -14.39 6.37
N LEU A 108 27.10 -15.59 6.94
CA LEU A 108 25.95 -16.00 7.76
C LEU A 108 25.78 -15.09 8.97
N LEU A 109 26.89 -14.78 9.67
CA LEU A 109 26.87 -13.89 10.84
C LEU A 109 26.53 -12.45 10.46
N GLU A 110 27.08 -11.93 9.36
CA GLU A 110 26.74 -10.58 8.90
C GLU A 110 25.26 -10.48 8.53
N ASN A 111 24.73 -11.47 7.81
CA ASN A 111 23.31 -11.54 7.46
C ASN A 111 22.43 -11.63 8.72
N ALA A 112 22.82 -12.45 9.70
CA ALA A 112 22.12 -12.56 10.98
C ALA A 112 22.13 -11.24 11.74
N ILE A 113 23.29 -10.58 11.90
CA ILE A 113 23.42 -9.32 12.63
C ILE A 113 22.52 -8.24 12.01
N VAL A 114 22.49 -8.15 10.69
CA VAL A 114 21.72 -7.11 10.00
C VAL A 114 20.22 -7.38 10.08
N LEU A 115 19.78 -8.62 9.85
CA LEU A 115 18.36 -8.96 9.94
C LEU A 115 17.83 -8.90 11.37
N LEU A 116 18.59 -9.41 12.36
CA LEU A 116 18.19 -9.33 13.77
C LEU A 116 18.24 -7.90 14.29
N GLY A 117 19.25 -7.12 13.91
CA GLY A 117 19.33 -5.70 14.26
C GLY A 117 18.18 -4.90 13.63
N GLY A 118 17.87 -5.16 12.36
CA GLY A 118 16.71 -4.59 11.68
C GLY A 118 15.38 -4.97 12.36
N LEU A 119 15.18 -6.26 12.67
CA LEU A 119 14.01 -6.75 13.39
C LEU A 119 13.86 -6.08 14.75
N ALA A 120 14.93 -6.04 15.55
CA ALA A 120 14.91 -5.42 16.87
C ALA A 120 14.56 -3.93 16.80
N CYS A 121 15.23 -3.17 15.92
CA CYS A 121 14.93 -1.76 15.72
C CYS A 121 13.50 -1.54 15.21
N GLY A 122 13.04 -2.38 14.28
CA GLY A 122 11.69 -2.31 13.71
C GLY A 122 10.61 -2.60 14.74
N LEU A 123 10.79 -3.63 15.58
CA LEU A 123 9.88 -3.95 16.68
C LEU A 123 9.86 -2.85 17.73
N VAL A 124 11.01 -2.33 18.15
CA VAL A 124 11.07 -1.21 19.11
C VAL A 124 10.32 0.00 18.55
N PHE A 125 10.60 0.38 17.30
CA PHE A 125 9.89 1.47 16.64
C PHE A 125 8.38 1.20 16.61
N ALA A 126 7.96 0.01 16.17
CA ALA A 126 6.55 -0.33 16.05
C ALA A 126 5.82 -0.44 17.39
N LEU A 127 6.50 -0.82 18.47
CA LEU A 127 5.89 -0.86 19.80
C LEU A 127 5.78 0.54 20.42
N VAL A 128 6.80 1.38 20.25
CA VAL A 128 6.80 2.77 20.74
C VAL A 128 5.75 3.60 20.01
N PHE A 129 5.74 3.54 18.67
CA PHE A 129 4.80 4.32 17.86
C PHE A 129 3.46 3.61 17.65
N GLY A 130 3.38 2.30 17.88
CA GLY A 130 2.15 1.51 17.67
C GLY A 130 0.99 1.99 18.53
N LYS A 131 1.22 2.33 19.80
CA LYS A 131 0.18 2.91 20.67
C LYS A 131 -0.33 4.24 20.12
N LEU A 132 0.57 5.11 19.65
CA LEU A 132 0.20 6.36 19.01
C LEU A 132 -0.63 6.11 17.75
N LEU A 133 -0.23 5.16 16.90
CA LEU A 133 -0.95 4.82 15.68
C LEU A 133 -2.31 4.22 15.95
N PHE A 134 -2.45 3.36 16.95
CA PHE A 134 -3.74 2.81 17.35
C PHE A 134 -4.67 3.87 17.93
N LEU A 135 -4.16 4.79 18.76
CA LEU A 135 -4.97 5.91 19.26
C LEU A 135 -5.41 6.84 18.12
N LEU A 136 -4.55 7.05 17.14
CA LEU A 136 -4.89 7.85 15.96
C LEU A 136 -5.91 7.13 15.08
N LEU A 137 -5.80 5.81 14.94
CA LEU A 137 -6.81 4.95 14.31
C LEU A 137 -8.17 5.10 15.03
N LEU A 138 -8.22 4.92 16.36
CA LEU A 138 -9.46 5.08 17.13
C LEU A 138 -10.04 6.50 17.03
N LYS A 139 -9.19 7.52 17.06
CA LYS A 139 -9.61 8.92 16.89
C LYS A 139 -10.26 9.14 15.54
N LEU A 140 -9.69 8.60 14.47
CA LEU A 140 -10.26 8.68 13.12
C LEU A 140 -11.46 7.75 12.93
N MET A 141 -11.61 6.75 13.80
CA MET A 141 -12.80 5.92 13.91
C MET A 141 -13.91 6.56 14.76
N HIS A 142 -13.69 7.74 15.34
CA HIS A 142 -14.54 8.36 16.35
C HIS A 142 -14.89 7.41 17.53
N ALA A 143 -13.99 6.47 17.83
CA ALA A 143 -14.17 5.49 18.89
C ALA A 143 -13.46 5.97 20.18
N LEU A 144 -14.12 5.79 21.32
CA LEU A 144 -13.51 6.08 22.61
C LEU A 144 -12.39 5.08 22.92
N PRO A 145 -11.21 5.55 23.40
CA PRO A 145 -10.10 4.67 23.71
C PRO A 145 -10.38 3.89 25.00
N GLN A 146 -11.11 2.79 24.88
CA GLN A 146 -11.31 1.84 25.97
C GLN A 146 -10.20 0.77 26.01
N ASN A 147 -9.58 0.50 24.86
CA ASN A 147 -8.54 -0.50 24.70
C ASN A 147 -7.17 0.15 24.48
N GLU A 148 -6.11 -0.47 25.03
CA GLU A 148 -4.73 -0.08 24.74
C GLU A 148 -4.17 -0.96 23.63
N PHE A 149 -3.36 -0.43 22.71
CA PHE A 149 -2.70 -1.24 21.68
C PHE A 149 -1.79 -2.33 22.25
N ARG A 150 -2.24 -3.58 22.21
CA ARG A 150 -1.44 -4.76 22.60
C ARG A 150 -1.50 -5.80 21.46
N PRO A 151 -0.49 -5.80 20.58
CA PRO A 151 -0.39 -6.79 19.51
C PRO A 151 -0.50 -8.21 20.06
N ALA A 152 -1.32 -9.03 19.42
CA ALA A 152 -1.46 -10.43 19.80
C ALA A 152 -0.11 -11.17 19.66
N PRO A 153 0.17 -12.20 20.48
CA PRO A 153 1.39 -13.02 20.36
C PRO A 153 1.63 -13.55 18.94
N VAL A 154 0.56 -13.82 18.19
CA VAL A 154 0.63 -14.28 16.80
C VAL A 154 1.31 -13.26 15.87
N ALA A 155 1.17 -11.95 16.11
CA ALA A 155 1.85 -10.92 15.31
C ALA A 155 3.38 -10.95 15.49
N TYR A 156 3.85 -11.20 16.72
CA TYR A 156 5.27 -11.39 17.00
C TYR A 156 5.81 -12.67 16.32
N LEU A 157 5.07 -13.76 16.41
CA LEU A 157 5.43 -15.03 15.79
C LEU A 157 5.46 -14.92 14.26
N ALA A 158 4.45 -14.28 13.64
CA ALA A 158 4.40 -14.05 12.20
C ALA A 158 5.61 -13.20 11.73
N THR A 159 5.93 -12.14 12.47
CA THR A 159 7.09 -11.27 12.17
C THR A 159 8.40 -12.03 12.32
N ALA A 160 8.57 -12.81 13.39
CA ALA A 160 9.75 -13.65 13.58
C ALA A 160 9.87 -14.72 12.49
N ALA A 161 8.75 -15.35 12.09
CA ALA A 161 8.71 -16.36 11.04
C ALA A 161 9.11 -15.78 9.68
N LEU A 162 8.63 -14.57 9.34
CA LEU A 162 9.04 -13.86 8.12
C LEU A 162 10.56 -13.63 8.12
N PHE A 163 11.11 -13.07 9.19
CA PHE A 163 12.56 -12.78 9.28
C PHE A 163 13.40 -14.06 9.28
N LEU A 164 12.93 -15.12 9.93
CA LEU A 164 13.60 -16.42 9.93
C LEU A 164 13.60 -17.06 8.54
N GLY A 165 12.46 -17.04 7.83
CA GLY A 165 12.35 -17.53 6.46
C GLY A 165 13.24 -16.75 5.50
N VAL A 166 13.24 -15.42 5.61
CA VAL A 166 14.14 -14.54 4.86
C VAL A 166 15.60 -14.86 5.19
N TYR A 167 15.96 -14.98 6.47
CA TYR A 167 17.31 -15.34 6.90
C TYR A 167 17.77 -16.68 6.31
N PHE A 168 16.90 -17.70 6.32
CA PHE A 168 17.22 -19.01 5.76
C PHE A 168 17.48 -18.93 4.26
N VAL A 169 16.54 -18.35 3.49
CA VAL A 169 16.66 -18.25 2.03
C VAL A 169 17.84 -17.36 1.61
N SER A 170 18.04 -16.23 2.27
CA SER A 170 19.20 -15.35 2.03
C SER A 170 20.52 -16.01 2.37
N SER A 171 20.58 -16.78 3.46
CA SER A 171 21.75 -17.54 3.86
C SER A 171 22.11 -18.64 2.87
N LEU A 172 21.10 -19.38 2.37
CA LEU A 172 21.30 -20.37 1.31
C LEU A 172 21.87 -19.71 0.03
N TYR A 173 21.32 -18.56 -0.36
CA TYR A 173 21.83 -17.78 -1.49
C TYR A 173 23.30 -17.35 -1.27
N ASN A 174 23.63 -16.86 -0.08
CA ASN A 174 24.97 -16.40 0.28
C ASN A 174 25.99 -17.55 0.23
N LEU A 175 25.65 -18.71 0.81
CA LEU A 175 26.49 -19.90 0.81
C LEU A 175 26.69 -20.46 -0.60
N ALA A 176 25.62 -20.57 -1.39
CA ALA A 176 25.70 -21.04 -2.76
C ALA A 176 26.63 -20.16 -3.59
N GLN A 177 26.55 -18.83 -3.42
CA GLN A 177 27.42 -17.91 -4.14
C GLN A 177 28.91 -18.09 -3.76
N VAL A 178 29.23 -18.27 -2.47
CA VAL A 178 30.62 -18.49 -2.03
C VAL A 178 31.18 -19.82 -2.53
N HIS A 179 30.38 -20.89 -2.50
CA HIS A 179 30.85 -22.21 -2.93
C HIS A 179 31.13 -22.26 -4.44
N LEU A 180 30.24 -21.66 -5.25
CA LEU A 180 30.34 -21.60 -6.71
C LEU A 180 31.39 -20.61 -7.22
N ALA A 181 31.92 -19.74 -6.36
CA ALA A 181 32.86 -18.72 -6.78
C ALA A 181 34.32 -19.21 -6.78
N ASN A 182 35.03 -18.91 -7.87
CA ASN A 182 36.47 -19.12 -7.98
C ASN A 182 37.21 -17.83 -7.55
N PRO A 183 38.11 -17.86 -6.55
CA PRO A 183 38.78 -16.66 -6.02
C PRO A 183 39.45 -15.78 -7.08
N ILE A 184 40.13 -16.41 -8.05
CA ILE A 184 40.79 -15.71 -9.16
C ILE A 184 39.77 -15.02 -10.07
N GLN A 185 38.61 -15.66 -10.32
CA GLN A 185 37.53 -15.06 -11.11
C GLN A 185 36.78 -13.97 -10.34
N LEU A 186 36.71 -14.04 -9.02
CA LEU A 186 36.13 -12.99 -8.16
C LEU A 186 36.97 -11.72 -8.18
N LEU A 187 38.30 -11.83 -8.10
CA LEU A 187 39.21 -10.67 -8.20
C LEU A 187 39.17 -10.01 -9.58
N GLN A 188 38.93 -10.81 -10.63
CA GLN A 188 38.76 -10.31 -11.99
C GLN A 188 37.31 -9.96 -12.34
N SER A 189 36.35 -10.10 -11.40
CA SER A 189 34.91 -9.93 -11.68
C SER A 189 34.49 -8.48 -11.93
N GLU A 190 35.29 -7.50 -11.48
CA GLU A 190 35.16 -6.09 -11.89
C GLU A 190 35.57 -5.87 -13.36
N LYS A 191 36.58 -6.62 -13.84
CA LYS A 191 37.15 -6.46 -15.20
C LYS A 191 36.45 -7.32 -16.25
N ARG A 192 35.86 -8.46 -15.86
CA ARG A 192 35.00 -9.27 -16.73
C ARG A 192 33.56 -8.81 -16.60
N GLY A 193 33.10 -8.02 -17.57
CA GLY A 193 31.67 -7.74 -17.73
C GLY A 193 30.87 -9.05 -17.67
N GLU A 194 29.75 -9.04 -16.94
CA GLU A 194 28.90 -10.22 -16.80
C GLU A 194 28.61 -10.82 -18.20
N LYS A 195 28.72 -12.15 -18.37
CA LYS A 195 28.49 -12.81 -19.67
C LYS A 195 26.99 -12.79 -19.99
N ASP A 196 26.58 -12.37 -21.18
CA ASP A 196 25.16 -12.27 -21.53
C ASP A 196 24.45 -13.62 -21.37
N SER A 197 23.44 -13.65 -20.50
CA SER A 197 22.63 -14.86 -20.29
C SER A 197 21.64 -15.01 -21.44
N LYS A 198 21.55 -16.22 -22.00
CA LYS A 198 20.54 -16.56 -22.99
C LYS A 198 19.12 -16.51 -22.41
N LEU A 199 18.97 -16.59 -21.09
CA LEU A 199 17.69 -16.61 -20.38
C LEU A 199 17.00 -15.23 -20.29
N VAL A 200 17.68 -14.14 -20.67
CA VAL A 200 17.12 -12.78 -20.59
C VAL A 200 15.84 -12.63 -21.42
N ILE A 201 15.81 -13.15 -22.65
CA ILE A 201 14.65 -13.03 -23.54
C ILE A 201 13.46 -13.86 -23.04
N PRO A 202 13.58 -15.17 -22.73
CA PRO A 202 12.42 -15.93 -22.24
C PRO A 202 11.89 -15.38 -20.91
N MET A 203 12.74 -14.93 -19.98
CA MET A 203 12.26 -14.29 -18.75
C MET A 203 11.54 -12.96 -19.00
N ALA A 204 11.98 -12.18 -19.99
CA ALA A 204 11.29 -10.96 -20.41
C ALA A 204 9.90 -11.27 -20.97
N LEU A 205 9.78 -12.32 -21.80
CA LEU A 205 8.49 -12.74 -22.36
C LEU A 205 7.52 -13.25 -21.29
N ILE A 206 8.02 -14.05 -20.34
CA ILE A 206 7.22 -14.50 -19.18
C ILE A 206 6.73 -13.30 -18.37
N GLY A 207 7.62 -12.36 -18.02
CA GLY A 207 7.25 -11.15 -17.30
C GLY A 207 6.22 -10.29 -18.05
N ALA A 208 6.37 -10.15 -19.37
CA ALA A 208 5.44 -9.41 -20.22
C ALA A 208 4.06 -10.10 -20.29
N ALA A 209 4.04 -11.43 -20.43
CA ALA A 209 2.80 -12.20 -20.44
C ALA A 209 2.06 -12.09 -19.09
N MET A 210 2.78 -12.22 -17.98
CA MET A 210 2.21 -12.07 -16.64
C MET A 210 1.63 -10.67 -16.41
N LEU A 211 2.35 -9.61 -16.83
CA LEU A 211 1.85 -8.24 -16.72
C LEU A 211 0.64 -8.02 -17.63
N GLY A 212 0.66 -8.56 -18.85
CA GLY A 212 -0.45 -8.48 -19.79
C GLY A 212 -1.71 -9.17 -19.26
N VAL A 213 -1.57 -10.36 -18.67
CA VAL A 213 -2.68 -11.06 -17.98
C VAL A 213 -3.20 -10.22 -16.82
N ALA A 214 -2.31 -9.66 -15.99
CA ALA A 214 -2.72 -8.83 -14.87
C ALA A 214 -3.51 -7.60 -15.32
N TYR A 215 -3.03 -6.91 -16.35
CA TYR A 215 -3.67 -5.72 -16.91
C TYR A 215 -4.98 -6.04 -17.61
N TYR A 216 -5.04 -7.16 -18.33
CA TYR A 216 -6.27 -7.63 -18.95
C TYR A 216 -7.36 -7.80 -17.89
N PHE A 217 -7.11 -8.59 -16.84
CA PHE A 217 -8.09 -8.78 -15.78
C PHE A 217 -8.39 -7.50 -14.99
N ALA A 218 -7.40 -6.67 -14.72
CA ALA A 218 -7.63 -5.38 -14.06
C ALA A 218 -8.56 -4.46 -14.85
N TRP A 219 -8.60 -4.60 -16.18
CA TRP A 219 -9.44 -3.79 -17.06
C TRP A 219 -10.82 -4.41 -17.34
N THR A 220 -10.89 -5.74 -17.51
CA THR A 220 -12.11 -6.44 -17.96
C THR A 220 -13.04 -6.86 -16.85
N VAL A 221 -12.60 -6.87 -15.59
CA VAL A 221 -13.46 -7.30 -14.48
C VAL A 221 -14.50 -6.22 -14.21
N GLU A 222 -15.77 -6.61 -14.28
CA GLU A 222 -16.91 -5.70 -14.10
C GLU A 222 -17.58 -5.85 -12.74
N ARG A 223 -17.67 -7.08 -12.21
CA ARG A 223 -18.33 -7.37 -10.93
C ARG A 223 -17.43 -6.97 -9.75
N SER A 224 -17.98 -6.15 -8.85
CA SER A 224 -17.30 -5.61 -7.66
C SER A 224 -16.79 -6.69 -6.71
N GLY A 225 -17.61 -7.69 -6.40
CA GLY A 225 -17.23 -8.82 -5.54
C GLY A 225 -16.06 -9.65 -6.10
N THR A 226 -16.10 -9.95 -7.41
CA THR A 226 -14.99 -10.64 -8.09
C THR A 226 -13.72 -9.79 -8.09
N ALA A 227 -13.84 -8.48 -8.33
CA ALA A 227 -12.71 -7.55 -8.30
C ALA A 227 -11.97 -7.59 -6.96
N MET A 228 -12.71 -7.59 -5.84
CA MET A 228 -12.13 -7.64 -4.51
C MET A 228 -11.35 -8.94 -4.25
N GLY A 229 -11.87 -10.09 -4.70
CA GLY A 229 -11.20 -11.38 -4.54
C GLY A 229 -9.93 -11.53 -5.38
N ILE A 230 -9.97 -11.15 -6.66
CA ILE A 230 -8.83 -11.34 -7.57
C ILE A 230 -7.75 -10.26 -7.39
N PHE A 231 -8.09 -9.08 -6.87
CA PHE A 231 -7.17 -7.94 -6.77
C PHE A 231 -5.85 -8.32 -6.09
N PHE A 232 -5.91 -9.03 -4.97
CA PHE A 232 -4.72 -9.45 -4.24
C PHE A 232 -3.83 -10.38 -5.06
N PHE A 233 -4.41 -11.31 -5.82
CA PHE A 233 -3.67 -12.16 -6.74
C PHE A 233 -3.04 -11.35 -7.88
N LEU A 234 -3.78 -10.39 -8.45
CA LEU A 234 -3.26 -9.51 -9.51
C LEU A 234 -2.12 -8.63 -8.99
N VAL A 235 -2.19 -8.12 -7.76
CA VAL A 235 -1.10 -7.35 -7.14
C VAL A 235 0.16 -8.20 -7.01
N LEU A 236 0.04 -9.44 -6.54
CA LEU A 236 1.19 -10.37 -6.48
C LEU A 236 1.77 -10.66 -7.87
N LEU A 237 0.89 -10.85 -8.86
CA LEU A 237 1.28 -11.09 -10.25
C LEU A 237 2.03 -9.88 -10.82
N VAL A 238 1.55 -8.66 -10.59
CA VAL A 238 2.21 -7.40 -10.99
C VAL A 238 3.57 -7.26 -10.30
N ILE A 239 3.66 -7.52 -8.99
CA ILE A 239 4.95 -7.47 -8.26
C ILE A 239 5.99 -8.40 -8.91
N LEU A 240 5.61 -9.64 -9.21
CA LEU A 240 6.50 -10.62 -9.82
C LEU A 240 6.85 -10.25 -11.27
N ALA A 241 5.86 -9.84 -12.06
CA ALA A 241 6.03 -9.42 -13.45
C ALA A 241 6.94 -8.20 -13.57
N THR A 242 6.73 -7.18 -12.74
CA THR A 242 7.56 -5.97 -12.71
C THR A 242 8.99 -6.31 -12.35
N ASN A 243 9.22 -7.20 -11.38
CA ASN A 243 10.58 -7.64 -11.07
C ASN A 243 11.27 -8.29 -12.29
N LEU A 244 10.60 -9.23 -12.96
CA LEU A 244 11.13 -9.88 -14.16
C LEU A 244 11.37 -8.90 -15.32
N LEU A 245 10.45 -7.97 -15.56
CA LEU A 245 10.55 -6.98 -16.63
C LEU A 245 11.68 -6.00 -16.38
N PHE A 246 11.90 -5.57 -15.14
CA PHE A 246 13.05 -4.73 -14.83
C PHE A 246 14.35 -5.51 -14.93
N THR A 247 14.44 -6.75 -14.41
CA THR A 247 15.70 -7.52 -14.44
C THR A 247 16.07 -8.10 -15.80
N SER A 248 15.08 -8.41 -16.64
CA SER A 248 15.29 -9.12 -17.90
C SER A 248 14.69 -8.37 -19.09
N GLY A 249 13.49 -7.82 -18.97
CA GLY A 249 12.82 -7.07 -20.04
C GLY A 249 13.58 -5.82 -20.48
N SER A 250 14.00 -4.99 -19.53
CA SER A 250 14.78 -3.78 -19.83
C SER A 250 16.09 -4.09 -20.56
N ILE A 251 16.77 -5.17 -20.18
CA ILE A 251 18.00 -5.65 -20.83
C ILE A 251 17.70 -6.19 -22.23
N ALA A 252 16.58 -6.90 -22.40
CA ALA A 252 16.13 -7.40 -23.71
C ALA A 252 15.84 -6.24 -24.68
N VAL A 253 15.17 -5.18 -24.22
CA VAL A 253 14.92 -3.96 -25.01
C VAL A 253 16.23 -3.31 -25.44
N LEU A 254 17.19 -3.15 -24.51
CA LEU A 254 18.50 -2.57 -24.83
C LEU A 254 19.32 -3.45 -25.80
N ARG A 255 19.16 -4.78 -25.74
CA ARG A 255 19.71 -5.70 -26.76
C ARG A 255 19.08 -5.49 -28.13
N ALA A 256 17.77 -5.32 -28.20
CA ALA A 256 17.08 -5.03 -29.46
C ALA A 256 17.53 -3.68 -30.05
N LEU A 257 17.67 -2.64 -29.22
CA LEU A 257 18.18 -1.34 -29.64
C LEU A 257 19.64 -1.42 -30.15
N ARG A 258 20.49 -2.25 -29.52
CA ARG A 258 21.85 -2.52 -29.98
C ARG A 258 21.90 -3.29 -31.30
N ALA A 259 20.92 -4.15 -31.57
CA ALA A 259 20.85 -4.90 -32.83
C ALA A 259 20.50 -3.99 -34.02
N ASN A 260 19.78 -2.89 -33.80
CA ASN A 260 19.48 -1.91 -34.84
C ASN A 260 20.69 -1.00 -35.12
N LYS A 261 21.53 -1.39 -36.08
CA LYS A 261 22.77 -0.69 -36.44
C LYS A 261 22.54 0.78 -36.85
N SER A 262 21.45 1.06 -37.58
CA SER A 262 21.10 2.42 -38.04
C SER A 262 20.79 3.38 -36.88
N PHE A 263 20.20 2.86 -35.80
CA PHE A 263 19.93 3.62 -34.59
C PHE A 263 21.15 3.70 -33.67
N TYR A 264 21.83 2.57 -33.44
CA TYR A 264 22.83 2.43 -32.38
C TYR A 264 24.14 3.17 -32.65
N TYR A 265 24.64 3.19 -33.89
CA TYR A 265 25.94 3.79 -34.20
C TYR A 265 25.93 5.33 -34.32
N LYS A 266 24.77 5.98 -34.10
CA LYS A 266 24.71 7.44 -33.98
C LYS A 266 25.41 7.87 -32.66
N PRO A 267 26.29 8.90 -32.65
CA PRO A 267 27.11 9.24 -31.49
C PRO A 267 26.34 9.44 -30.18
N GLN A 268 25.18 10.12 -30.23
CA GLN A 268 24.33 10.36 -29.06
C GLN A 268 23.69 9.06 -28.52
N ASN A 269 23.32 8.14 -29.43
CA ASN A 269 22.62 6.90 -29.09
C ASN A 269 23.59 5.83 -28.56
N PHE A 270 24.77 5.72 -29.16
CA PHE A 270 25.77 4.73 -28.77
C PHE A 270 26.14 4.87 -27.28
N VAL A 271 26.50 6.09 -26.86
CA VAL A 271 26.91 6.38 -25.48
C VAL A 271 25.76 6.12 -24.50
N SER A 272 24.55 6.59 -24.84
CA SER A 272 23.36 6.43 -24.01
C SER A 272 22.94 4.97 -23.85
N VAL A 273 22.75 4.23 -24.95
CA VAL A 273 22.31 2.83 -24.95
C VAL A 273 23.35 1.93 -24.29
N SER A 274 24.64 2.12 -24.60
CA SER A 274 25.72 1.34 -23.99
C SER A 274 25.84 1.60 -22.48
N GLY A 275 25.73 2.86 -22.05
CA GLY A 275 25.72 3.23 -20.64
C GLY A 275 24.52 2.68 -19.87
N MET A 276 23.31 2.80 -20.43
CA MET A 276 22.09 2.25 -19.83
C MET A 276 22.13 0.72 -19.75
N PHE A 277 22.69 0.04 -20.75
CA PHE A 277 22.84 -1.42 -20.73
C PHE A 277 23.63 -1.90 -19.52
N HIS A 278 24.75 -1.22 -19.22
CA HIS A 278 25.54 -1.52 -18.04
C HIS A 278 24.80 -1.22 -16.73
N ARG A 279 24.17 -0.04 -16.63
CA ARG A 279 23.44 0.38 -15.43
C ARG A 279 22.22 -0.50 -15.12
N MET A 280 21.43 -0.86 -16.13
CA MET A 280 20.29 -1.77 -15.96
C MET A 280 20.77 -3.13 -15.45
N ARG A 281 21.85 -3.65 -16.01
CA ARG A 281 22.42 -4.93 -15.58
C ARG A 281 22.93 -4.91 -14.13
N GLN A 282 23.48 -3.78 -13.70
CA GLN A 282 23.95 -3.63 -12.32
C GLN A 282 22.79 -3.45 -11.34
N ASN A 283 21.79 -2.62 -11.67
CA ASN A 283 20.86 -2.03 -10.70
C ASN A 283 19.36 -2.26 -11.00
N ALA A 284 19.01 -3.11 -11.96
CA ALA A 284 17.62 -3.39 -12.34
C ALA A 284 16.73 -3.84 -11.17
N SER A 285 17.23 -4.71 -10.28
CA SER A 285 16.44 -5.21 -9.15
C SER A 285 16.02 -4.07 -8.21
N SER A 286 16.90 -3.11 -7.93
CA SER A 286 16.58 -1.97 -7.08
C SER A 286 15.58 -1.03 -7.75
N LEU A 287 15.64 -0.89 -9.08
CA LEU A 287 14.66 -0.13 -9.85
C LEU A 287 13.26 -0.74 -9.80
N ALA A 288 13.18 -2.06 -9.92
CA ALA A 288 11.92 -2.78 -9.76
C ALA A 288 11.30 -2.52 -8.39
N THR A 289 12.12 -2.59 -7.34
CA THR A 289 11.68 -2.32 -5.96
C THR A 289 11.17 -0.90 -5.78
N ILE A 290 11.85 0.11 -6.33
CA ILE A 290 11.39 1.50 -6.30
C ILE A 290 10.04 1.64 -7.03
N CYS A 291 9.87 0.99 -8.18
CA CYS A 291 8.60 0.99 -8.92
C CYS A 291 7.46 0.36 -8.11
N ILE A 292 7.71 -0.80 -7.48
CA ILE A 292 6.71 -1.52 -6.68
C ILE A 292 6.28 -0.67 -5.48
N LEU A 293 7.23 -0.11 -4.71
CA LEU A 293 6.93 0.77 -3.58
C LEU A 293 6.13 2.01 -4.02
N SER A 294 6.51 2.61 -5.15
CA SER A 294 5.77 3.73 -5.75
C SER A 294 4.35 3.34 -6.13
N THR A 295 4.15 2.14 -6.69
CA THR A 295 2.83 1.64 -7.08
C THR A 295 1.96 1.36 -5.86
N MET A 296 2.54 0.76 -4.82
CA MET A 296 1.88 0.53 -3.53
C MET A 296 1.45 1.84 -2.87
N PHE A 297 2.32 2.87 -2.87
CA PHE A 297 1.97 4.22 -2.43
C PHE A 297 0.72 4.74 -3.17
N LEU A 298 0.77 4.73 -4.51
CA LEU A 298 -0.26 5.31 -5.36
C LEU A 298 -1.62 4.62 -5.12
N VAL A 299 -1.66 3.30 -5.23
CA VAL A 299 -2.91 2.51 -5.11
C VAL A 299 -3.50 2.63 -3.69
N THR A 300 -2.67 2.52 -2.66
CA THR A 300 -3.12 2.56 -1.26
C THR A 300 -3.70 3.93 -0.90
N LEU A 301 -2.99 5.01 -1.21
CA LEU A 301 -3.43 6.35 -0.87
C LEU A 301 -4.66 6.75 -1.71
N CYS A 302 -4.68 6.42 -3.01
CA CYS A 302 -5.83 6.72 -3.86
C CYS A 302 -7.11 6.02 -3.41
N GLY A 303 -7.06 4.72 -3.11
CA GLY A 303 -8.25 3.97 -2.72
C GLY A 303 -8.85 4.50 -1.42
N THR A 304 -8.00 4.70 -0.41
CA THR A 304 -8.44 5.16 0.91
C THR A 304 -8.87 6.62 0.91
N LEU A 305 -8.21 7.50 0.14
CA LEU A 305 -8.64 8.88 -0.05
C LEU A 305 -9.98 8.97 -0.80
N SER A 306 -10.20 8.12 -1.80
CA SER A 306 -11.46 8.11 -2.56
C SER A 306 -12.64 7.73 -1.68
N LEU A 307 -12.48 6.73 -0.80
CA LEU A 307 -13.52 6.34 0.16
C LEU A 307 -13.83 7.48 1.13
N TYR A 308 -12.81 8.10 1.69
CA TYR A 308 -13.00 9.18 2.65
C TYR A 308 -13.66 10.42 2.03
N LEU A 309 -13.22 10.85 0.84
CA LEU A 309 -13.84 12.00 0.16
C LEU A 309 -15.22 11.65 -0.43
N GLY A 310 -15.48 10.37 -0.69
CA GLY A 310 -16.70 9.87 -1.32
C GLY A 310 -17.82 9.50 -0.34
N GLN A 311 -17.53 9.49 0.95
CA GLN A 311 -18.46 8.99 1.97
C GLN A 311 -19.86 9.63 1.93
N GLU A 312 -19.96 10.94 1.71
CA GLU A 312 -21.25 11.61 1.63
C GLU A 312 -22.03 11.19 0.37
N LYS A 313 -21.32 10.95 -0.75
CA LYS A 313 -21.93 10.47 -2.00
C LYS A 313 -22.39 9.02 -1.92
N THR A 314 -21.81 8.26 -0.99
CA THR A 314 -22.22 6.90 -0.67
C THR A 314 -23.40 6.88 0.31
N LEU A 315 -23.42 7.82 1.26
CA LEU A 315 -24.39 7.85 2.34
C LEU A 315 -25.70 8.55 1.96
N ALA A 316 -25.65 9.73 1.34
CA ALA A 316 -26.83 10.54 1.05
C ALA A 316 -27.92 9.79 0.25
N PRO A 317 -27.59 8.97 -0.78
CA PRO A 317 -28.61 8.19 -1.49
C PRO A 317 -29.30 7.12 -0.63
N GLN A 318 -28.78 6.77 0.55
CA GLN A 318 -29.39 5.81 1.47
C GLN A 318 -30.33 6.49 2.49
N TYR A 319 -30.28 7.82 2.56
CA TYR A 319 -31.07 8.63 3.49
C TYR A 319 -31.75 9.76 2.71
N PRO A 320 -32.83 9.46 1.94
CA PRO A 320 -33.63 10.49 1.28
C PRO A 320 -34.30 11.46 2.28
N TYR A 321 -34.53 10.99 3.51
CA TYR A 321 -35.03 11.75 4.64
C TYR A 321 -34.06 11.56 5.82
N ASP A 322 -34.05 12.52 6.74
CA ASP A 322 -33.14 12.50 7.88
C ASP A 322 -33.35 11.28 8.79
N VAL A 323 -34.59 10.85 9.00
CA VAL A 323 -34.96 9.76 9.92
C VAL A 323 -35.85 8.73 9.24
N GLN A 324 -35.57 7.46 9.56
CA GLN A 324 -36.32 6.30 9.10
C GLN A 324 -36.65 5.41 10.29
N VAL A 325 -37.93 5.11 10.48
CA VAL A 325 -38.41 4.24 11.56
C VAL A 325 -39.07 3.01 10.94
N SER A 326 -38.32 1.91 10.88
CA SER A 326 -38.80 0.65 10.32
C SER A 326 -39.45 -0.19 11.42
N GLY A 327 -40.65 -0.70 11.19
CA GLY A 327 -41.27 -1.61 12.14
C GLY A 327 -42.44 -2.42 11.61
N TYR A 328 -42.66 -3.59 12.21
CA TYR A 328 -43.80 -4.44 11.88
C TYR A 328 -44.96 -4.09 12.81
N ALA A 329 -45.85 -3.21 12.37
CA ALA A 329 -47.10 -2.88 13.05
C ALA A 329 -48.29 -3.33 12.20
N PRO A 330 -49.33 -3.96 12.79
CA PRO A 330 -50.59 -4.19 12.08
C PRO A 330 -51.12 -2.88 11.48
N TYR A 331 -51.79 -2.96 10.33
CA TYR A 331 -52.24 -1.81 9.52
C TYR A 331 -52.94 -0.69 10.33
N HIS A 332 -53.67 -1.05 11.40
CA HIS A 332 -54.42 -0.11 12.24
C HIS A 332 -53.56 0.72 13.23
N ASP A 333 -52.31 0.32 13.52
CA ASP A 333 -51.43 1.01 14.49
C ASP A 333 -50.47 2.03 13.87
N ARG A 334 -50.46 2.16 12.53
CA ARG A 334 -49.52 3.04 11.79
C ARG A 334 -49.68 4.52 12.13
N LEU A 335 -50.91 4.99 12.33
CA LEU A 335 -51.22 6.37 12.76
C LEU A 335 -50.80 6.62 14.22
N GLY A 336 -50.78 5.57 15.05
CA GLY A 336 -50.39 5.68 16.45
C GLY A 336 -48.89 5.93 16.61
N ALA A 337 -48.07 5.35 15.74
CA ALA A 337 -46.62 5.57 15.74
C ALA A 337 -46.25 7.02 15.34
N ASP A 338 -46.87 7.57 14.28
CA ASP A 338 -46.68 8.97 13.87
C ASP A 338 -47.03 9.96 14.99
N ALA A 339 -48.21 9.79 15.60
CA ALA A 339 -48.65 10.68 16.67
C ALA A 339 -47.75 10.60 17.92
N LYS A 340 -47.26 9.40 18.29
CA LYS A 340 -46.34 9.24 19.42
C LYS A 340 -44.97 9.85 19.13
N LEU A 341 -44.46 9.68 17.91
CA LEU A 341 -43.21 10.33 17.49
C LEU A 341 -43.36 11.85 17.44
N ALA A 342 -44.48 12.37 16.95
CA ALA A 342 -44.75 13.81 16.94
C ALA A 342 -44.85 14.40 18.36
N ALA A 343 -45.52 13.71 19.30
CA ALA A 343 -45.56 14.14 20.70
C ALA A 343 -44.16 14.16 21.34
N LEU A 344 -43.32 13.18 21.02
CA LEU A 344 -41.94 13.14 21.48
C LEU A 344 -41.10 14.26 20.84
N ALA A 345 -41.36 14.58 19.57
CA ALA A 345 -40.71 15.68 18.87
C ALA A 345 -41.02 17.02 19.56
N GLU A 346 -42.29 17.26 19.92
CA GLU A 346 -42.69 18.44 20.68
C GLU A 346 -42.01 18.52 22.06
N GLU A 347 -41.92 17.41 22.80
CA GLU A 347 -41.23 17.35 24.11
C GLU A 347 -39.75 17.78 24.02
N HIS A 348 -39.10 17.43 22.91
CA HIS A 348 -37.70 17.71 22.65
C HIS A 348 -37.46 18.97 21.80
N ASN A 349 -38.47 19.81 21.56
CA ASN A 349 -38.37 21.03 20.74
C ASN A 349 -37.86 20.80 19.30
N VAL A 350 -38.19 19.66 18.71
CA VAL A 350 -37.90 19.37 17.30
C VAL A 350 -39.20 19.26 16.51
N VAL A 351 -39.12 19.55 15.21
CA VAL A 351 -40.28 19.50 14.31
C VAL A 351 -40.08 18.41 13.28
N MET A 352 -41.07 17.54 13.15
CA MET A 352 -41.12 16.49 12.15
C MET A 352 -41.87 16.98 10.90
N HIS A 353 -41.26 16.80 9.74
CA HIS A 353 -41.86 17.10 8.45
C HIS A 353 -41.59 15.98 7.47
N ALA A 354 -42.56 15.67 6.61
CA ALA A 354 -42.34 14.78 5.48
C ALA A 354 -43.11 15.28 4.28
N ASP A 355 -42.51 15.13 3.10
CA ASP A 355 -43.16 15.34 1.82
C ASP A 355 -42.84 14.17 0.88
N GLU A 356 -43.50 14.09 -0.27
CA GLU A 356 -43.21 13.03 -1.25
C GLU A 356 -42.02 13.38 -2.17
N SER A 357 -41.47 14.59 -2.09
CA SER A 357 -40.45 15.09 -3.02
C SER A 357 -39.10 14.37 -2.87
N GLY A 358 -38.84 13.79 -1.69
CA GLY A 358 -37.69 12.93 -1.44
C GLY A 358 -37.82 11.51 -1.99
N LEU A 359 -38.99 11.10 -2.52
CA LEU A 359 -39.21 9.75 -3.04
C LEU A 359 -38.73 9.59 -4.48
N ASN A 360 -38.13 8.43 -4.75
CA ASN A 360 -37.71 8.03 -6.09
C ASN A 360 -38.65 6.97 -6.66
N TYR A 361 -39.38 7.33 -7.72
CA TYR A 361 -40.28 6.42 -8.44
C TYR A 361 -39.50 5.77 -9.60
N HIS A 362 -38.80 4.67 -9.30
CA HIS A 362 -37.86 4.06 -10.25
C HIS A 362 -38.39 2.76 -10.87
N ASN A 363 -38.04 2.52 -12.14
CA ASN A 363 -37.97 1.16 -12.68
C ASN A 363 -36.61 0.58 -12.28
N TYR A 364 -36.58 -0.55 -11.58
CA TYR A 364 -35.35 -1.22 -11.12
C TYR A 364 -34.30 -1.36 -12.24
N VAL A 365 -33.08 -0.86 -12.00
CA VAL A 365 -31.92 -1.06 -12.88
C VAL A 365 -30.86 -1.87 -12.12
N GLU A 366 -30.52 -3.04 -12.64
CA GLU A 366 -29.58 -3.98 -12.01
C GLU A 366 -28.18 -3.34 -11.86
N GLY A 367 -27.73 -3.12 -10.61
CA GLY A 367 -26.40 -2.61 -10.28
C GLY A 367 -26.36 -1.20 -9.68
N GLU A 368 -27.50 -0.49 -9.61
CA GLU A 368 -27.63 0.73 -8.81
C GLU A 368 -27.91 0.39 -7.34
N ALA A 369 -27.31 1.15 -6.42
CA ALA A 369 -27.69 1.10 -5.02
C ALA A 369 -29.17 1.46 -4.95
N ASN A 370 -30.03 0.56 -4.48
CA ASN A 370 -31.44 0.87 -4.30
C ASN A 370 -31.57 1.80 -3.07
N PRO A 371 -31.90 3.08 -3.24
CA PRO A 371 -32.16 3.98 -2.12
C PRO A 371 -33.26 3.41 -1.22
N ASP A 372 -33.13 3.57 0.10
CA ASP A 372 -34.33 3.71 0.92
C ASP A 372 -35.17 4.86 0.34
N GLY A 373 -36.50 4.75 0.37
CA GLY A 373 -37.40 5.72 -0.28
C GLY A 373 -37.70 5.46 -1.77
N THR A 374 -37.27 4.31 -2.32
CA THR A 374 -37.67 3.89 -3.67
C THR A 374 -39.07 3.29 -3.66
N VAL A 375 -39.96 3.84 -4.48
CA VAL A 375 -41.34 3.38 -4.61
C VAL A 375 -41.45 2.41 -5.78
N TYR A 376 -41.75 1.14 -5.48
CA TYR A 376 -41.90 0.07 -6.46
C TYR A 376 -43.35 -0.12 -6.91
N PRO A 377 -43.60 -0.77 -8.06
CA PRO A 377 -44.94 -1.19 -8.42
C PRO A 377 -45.55 -2.11 -7.35
N GLY A 378 -46.60 -1.64 -6.67
CA GLY A 378 -47.26 -2.34 -5.57
C GLY A 378 -46.81 -1.92 -4.16
N SER A 379 -45.91 -0.95 -4.04
CA SER A 379 -45.54 -0.36 -2.74
C SER A 379 -46.75 0.30 -2.05
N GLU A 380 -46.82 0.15 -0.73
CA GLU A 380 -47.78 0.80 0.13
C GLU A 380 -47.22 2.16 0.58
N LEU A 381 -47.71 3.24 -0.04
CA LEU A 381 -47.33 4.62 0.28
C LEU A 381 -48.51 5.38 0.89
N TYR A 382 -48.30 6.00 2.05
CA TYR A 382 -49.31 6.84 2.72
C TYR A 382 -48.67 8.07 3.38
N MET A 383 -49.18 9.25 3.04
CA MET A 383 -48.86 10.48 3.76
C MET A 383 -49.59 10.54 5.10
N GLN A 384 -48.84 10.77 6.16
CA GLN A 384 -49.35 11.04 7.51
C GLN A 384 -49.11 12.52 7.84
N PRO A 385 -49.66 13.05 8.95
CA PRO A 385 -49.51 14.46 9.30
C PRO A 385 -48.06 14.92 9.49
N HIS A 386 -47.19 14.07 10.04
CA HIS A 386 -45.79 14.42 10.34
C HIS A 386 -44.75 13.52 9.67
N SER A 387 -45.19 12.43 9.05
CA SER A 387 -44.30 11.46 8.40
C SER A 387 -44.90 10.84 7.14
N LEU A 388 -44.06 10.15 6.39
CA LEU A 388 -44.42 9.42 5.19
C LEU A 388 -44.20 7.93 5.43
N TYR A 389 -45.25 7.13 5.32
CA TYR A 389 -45.14 5.67 5.43
C TYR A 389 -44.90 5.06 4.06
N LEU A 390 -43.81 4.30 3.90
CA LEU A 390 -43.49 3.53 2.71
C LEU A 390 -43.05 2.11 3.10
N ASP A 391 -43.78 1.09 2.64
CA ASP A 391 -43.40 -0.32 2.73
C ASP A 391 -42.92 -0.79 4.13
N GLY A 392 -43.58 -0.34 5.20
CA GLY A 392 -43.22 -0.74 6.58
C GLY A 392 -42.27 0.21 7.31
N THR A 393 -41.92 1.32 6.68
CA THR A 393 -41.00 2.32 7.25
C THR A 393 -41.64 3.70 7.24
N LEU A 394 -41.56 4.42 8.36
CA LEU A 394 -41.89 5.83 8.45
C LEU A 394 -40.66 6.66 8.10
N HIS A 395 -40.84 7.69 7.30
CA HIS A 395 -39.79 8.58 6.84
C HIS A 395 -40.16 10.03 7.18
N PHE A 396 -39.22 10.80 7.71
CA PHE A 396 -39.41 12.22 8.00
C PHE A 396 -38.07 12.94 8.19
N ASP A 397 -38.08 14.23 7.94
CA ASP A 397 -37.01 15.18 8.23
C ASP A 397 -37.22 15.82 9.61
N LEU A 398 -36.12 16.20 10.26
CA LEU A 398 -36.15 16.83 11.57
C LEU A 398 -35.51 18.21 11.54
N GLU A 399 -36.29 19.22 11.93
CA GLU A 399 -35.82 20.56 12.18
C GLU A 399 -35.66 20.82 13.69
N GLY A 400 -34.53 21.43 14.09
CA GLY A 400 -34.25 21.75 15.49
C GLY A 400 -32.75 21.91 15.76
N ALA A 401 -32.41 22.24 17.01
CA ALA A 401 -31.00 22.28 17.43
C ALA A 401 -30.38 20.87 17.40
N GLU A 402 -29.06 20.78 17.30
CA GLU A 402 -28.35 19.49 17.28
C GLU A 402 -28.57 18.69 18.56
N GLU A 403 -28.46 19.31 19.73
CA GLU A 403 -28.69 18.68 21.04
C GLU A 403 -30.14 18.15 21.18
N ASP A 404 -31.11 18.94 20.70
CA ASP A 404 -32.53 18.59 20.73
C ASP A 404 -32.85 17.40 19.82
N ARG A 405 -32.26 17.37 18.61
CA ARG A 405 -32.39 16.25 17.67
C ARG A 405 -31.76 14.98 18.23
N GLU A 406 -30.57 15.06 18.82
CA GLU A 406 -29.94 13.90 19.46
C GLU A 406 -30.80 13.35 20.61
N ALA A 407 -31.32 14.23 21.48
CA ALA A 407 -32.18 13.83 22.60
C ALA A 407 -33.48 13.16 22.10
N PHE A 408 -34.11 13.73 21.06
CA PHE A 408 -35.27 13.12 20.41
C PHE A 408 -34.94 11.73 19.85
N LEU A 409 -33.83 11.58 19.12
CA LEU A 409 -33.45 10.32 18.49
C LEU A 409 -33.17 9.23 19.53
N ASP A 410 -32.51 9.59 20.64
CA ASP A 410 -32.27 8.66 21.74
C ASP A 410 -33.56 8.20 22.41
N ALA A 411 -34.51 9.12 22.63
CA ALA A 411 -35.82 8.77 23.15
C ALA A 411 -36.64 7.93 22.13
N ALA A 412 -36.59 8.26 20.84
CA ALA A 412 -37.28 7.53 19.78
C ALA A 412 -36.76 6.08 19.65
N ARG A 413 -35.45 5.86 19.81
CA ARG A 413 -34.86 4.51 19.84
C ARG A 413 -35.39 3.68 21.03
N GLN A 414 -35.62 4.33 22.17
CA GLN A 414 -36.18 3.69 23.37
C GLN A 414 -37.70 3.44 23.27
N LEU A 415 -38.41 4.16 22.39
CA LEU A 415 -39.85 4.00 22.18
C LEU A 415 -40.24 2.55 21.85
N SER A 416 -39.35 1.81 21.16
CA SER A 416 -39.53 0.37 20.88
C SER A 416 -39.74 -0.47 22.16
N MET A 417 -39.01 -0.16 23.24
CA MET A 417 -39.17 -0.84 24.54
C MET A 417 -40.46 -0.43 25.25
N VAL A 418 -40.83 0.86 25.16
CA VAL A 418 -42.05 1.38 25.78
C VAL A 418 -43.29 0.74 25.14
N LEU A 419 -43.34 0.71 23.80
CA LEU A 419 -44.46 0.13 23.05
C LEU A 419 -44.63 -1.37 23.29
N LYS A 420 -43.51 -2.09 23.43
CA LYS A 420 -43.53 -3.51 23.81
C LYS A 420 -44.13 -3.73 25.20
N ASN A 421 -43.89 -2.83 26.14
CA ASN A 421 -44.41 -2.94 27.51
C ASN A 421 -45.91 -2.60 27.59
N GLU A 422 -46.42 -1.71 26.73
CA GLU A 422 -47.82 -1.30 26.71
C GLU A 422 -48.76 -2.34 26.06
N ALA A 423 -48.29 -3.13 25.10
CA ALA A 423 -49.14 -4.00 24.29
C ALA A 423 -49.31 -5.45 24.79
N GLY A 424 -48.62 -5.83 25.87
CA GLY A 424 -48.65 -7.19 26.43
C GLY A 424 -47.73 -8.18 25.71
N GLU A 425 -47.49 -9.35 26.34
CA GLU A 425 -46.47 -10.34 25.92
C GLU A 425 -46.65 -10.91 24.50
N ASP A 426 -47.85 -10.81 23.91
CA ASP A 426 -48.21 -11.44 22.63
C ASP A 426 -47.94 -10.57 21.39
N VAL A 427 -47.58 -9.29 21.54
CA VAL A 427 -47.30 -8.38 20.40
C VAL A 427 -45.84 -7.94 20.39
N THR A 428 -45.06 -8.46 19.43
CA THR A 428 -43.67 -8.04 19.24
C THR A 428 -43.61 -6.79 18.36
N TYR A 429 -43.64 -5.61 18.98
CA TYR A 429 -43.24 -4.39 18.29
C TYR A 429 -41.71 -4.35 18.19
N TYR A 430 -41.20 -4.38 16.96
CA TYR A 430 -39.80 -4.07 16.69
C TYR A 430 -39.77 -2.80 15.86
N TYR A 431 -39.36 -1.69 16.47
CA TYR A 431 -39.09 -0.44 15.78
C TYR A 431 -37.59 -0.20 15.78
N GLY A 432 -36.99 -0.16 14.59
CA GLY A 432 -35.61 0.27 14.37
C GLY A 432 -35.61 1.71 13.89
N VAL A 433 -34.98 2.61 14.65
CA VAL A 433 -34.76 4.00 14.24
C VAL A 433 -33.37 4.11 13.62
N ARG A 434 -33.30 4.59 12.37
CA ARG A 434 -32.07 4.96 11.68
C ARG A 434 -32.12 6.45 11.35
N ASP A 435 -30.98 7.12 11.41
CA ASP A 435 -30.85 8.54 11.11
C ASP A 435 -29.53 8.86 10.40
N ILE A 436 -29.56 9.92 9.60
CA ILE A 436 -28.42 10.32 8.78
C ILE A 436 -27.22 10.78 9.61
N TRP A 437 -27.41 11.34 10.82
CA TRP A 437 -26.31 11.84 11.65
C TRP A 437 -25.48 10.71 12.24
N SER A 438 -26.14 9.71 12.82
CA SER A 438 -25.48 8.51 13.35
C SER A 438 -24.83 7.70 12.23
N ALA A 439 -25.47 7.64 11.07
CA ALA A 439 -24.88 6.99 9.90
C ALA A 439 -23.66 7.75 9.36
N ARG A 440 -23.65 9.10 9.39
CA ARG A 440 -22.45 9.91 9.11
C ARG A 440 -21.34 9.61 10.11
N GLN A 441 -21.64 9.52 11.39
CA GLN A 441 -20.65 9.21 12.42
C GLN A 441 -20.01 7.83 12.20
N GLU A 442 -20.81 6.81 11.90
CA GLU A 442 -20.32 5.46 11.56
C GLU A 442 -19.48 5.46 10.27
N SER A 443 -19.94 6.18 9.24
CA SER A 443 -19.26 6.33 7.95
C SER A 443 -17.89 7.03 8.11
N TYR A 444 -17.84 8.15 8.84
CA TYR A 444 -16.60 8.82 9.21
C TYR A 444 -15.67 7.89 9.97
N GLY A 445 -16.23 7.07 10.87
CA GLY A 445 -15.45 6.12 11.63
C GLY A 445 -14.76 5.08 10.72
N MET A 446 -15.54 4.43 9.84
CA MET A 446 -15.03 3.42 8.93
C MET A 446 -14.04 4.01 7.92
N TYR A 447 -14.43 5.02 7.16
CA TYR A 447 -13.60 5.57 6.08
C TYR A 447 -12.44 6.41 6.61
N GLY A 448 -12.61 7.09 7.75
CA GLY A 448 -11.52 7.78 8.46
C GLY A 448 -10.44 6.81 8.92
N GLY A 449 -10.81 5.67 9.49
CA GLY A 449 -9.87 4.60 9.85
C GLY A 449 -9.12 4.02 8.65
N LEU A 450 -9.81 3.84 7.52
CA LEU A 450 -9.17 3.40 6.26
C LEU A 450 -8.20 4.44 5.70
N LEU A 451 -8.58 5.73 5.69
CA LEU A 451 -7.71 6.83 5.27
C LEU A 451 -6.45 6.92 6.13
N PHE A 452 -6.61 6.82 7.45
CA PHE A 452 -5.47 6.80 8.36
C PHE A 452 -4.44 5.77 7.95
N LEU A 453 -4.92 4.54 7.79
CA LEU A 453 -4.07 3.40 7.51
C LEU A 453 -3.40 3.56 6.15
N GLY A 454 -4.19 3.97 5.15
CA GLY A 454 -3.70 4.19 3.81
C GLY A 454 -2.63 5.28 3.77
N ALA A 455 -2.86 6.39 4.45
CA ALA A 455 -1.89 7.49 4.58
C ALA A 455 -0.63 7.06 5.33
N PHE A 456 -0.76 6.29 6.40
CA PHE A 456 0.37 5.77 7.16
C PHE A 456 1.26 4.86 6.31
N PHE A 457 0.69 3.85 5.66
CA PHE A 457 1.46 2.99 4.76
C PHE A 457 2.02 3.75 3.56
N ALA A 458 1.28 4.70 3.01
CA ALA A 458 1.77 5.56 1.94
C ALA A 458 3.02 6.36 2.40
N ILE A 459 2.98 7.04 3.54
CA ILE A 459 4.13 7.78 4.07
C ILE A 459 5.35 6.86 4.22
N LEU A 460 5.15 5.64 4.69
CA LEU A 460 6.22 4.67 4.87
C LEU A 460 6.78 4.13 3.56
N PHE A 461 5.92 3.77 2.60
CA PHE A 461 6.35 3.38 1.26
C PHE A 461 7.13 4.50 0.58
N LEU A 462 6.68 5.74 0.75
CA LEU A 462 7.37 6.92 0.27
C LEU A 462 8.73 7.09 0.95
N ALA A 463 8.81 6.95 2.28
CA ALA A 463 10.05 7.03 3.03
C ALA A 463 11.06 5.98 2.57
N VAL A 464 10.64 4.70 2.43
CA VAL A 464 11.50 3.63 1.91
C VAL A 464 11.91 3.92 0.45
N THR A 465 11.00 4.43 -0.37
CA THR A 465 11.30 4.81 -1.77
C THR A 465 12.39 5.89 -1.83
N VAL A 466 12.22 6.99 -1.10
CA VAL A 466 13.20 8.09 -1.05
C VAL A 466 14.55 7.60 -0.50
N LEU A 467 14.52 6.77 0.53
CA LEU A 467 15.72 6.18 1.13
C LEU A 467 16.48 5.30 0.13
N MET A 468 15.76 4.41 -0.56
CA MET A 468 16.33 3.52 -1.58
C MET A 468 16.92 4.30 -2.75
N ILE A 469 16.23 5.36 -3.19
CA ILE A 469 16.72 6.28 -4.21
C ILE A 469 18.02 6.95 -3.75
N TYR A 470 18.04 7.52 -2.55
CA TYR A 470 19.19 8.23 -2.00
C TYR A 470 20.42 7.33 -1.95
N PHE A 471 20.30 6.13 -1.37
CA PHE A 471 21.45 5.24 -1.22
C PHE A 471 21.92 4.64 -2.53
N LYS A 472 20.99 4.39 -3.44
CA LYS A 472 21.33 4.01 -4.80
C LYS A 472 22.21 5.10 -5.43
N GLN A 473 21.80 6.36 -5.36
CA GLN A 473 22.57 7.47 -5.93
C GLN A 473 23.93 7.66 -5.27
N ILE A 474 23.98 7.64 -3.94
CA ILE A 474 25.26 7.75 -3.23
C ILE A 474 26.23 6.69 -3.74
N THR A 475 25.78 5.44 -3.86
CA THR A 475 26.73 4.40 -4.23
C THR A 475 27.05 4.35 -5.71
N GLU A 476 26.09 4.60 -6.61
CA GLU A 476 26.39 4.78 -8.04
C GLU A 476 27.39 5.93 -8.23
N GLY A 477 27.31 6.98 -7.41
CA GLY A 477 28.25 8.11 -7.46
C GLY A 477 29.69 7.73 -7.13
N TYR A 478 29.90 6.90 -6.09
CA TYR A 478 31.24 6.40 -5.75
C TYR A 478 31.80 5.44 -6.79
N GLU A 479 30.96 4.59 -7.40
CA GLU A 479 31.37 3.66 -8.46
C GLU A 479 31.72 4.40 -9.76
N ASP A 480 30.92 5.39 -10.15
CA ASP A 480 31.13 6.12 -11.39
C ASP A 480 32.28 7.14 -11.31
N LYS A 481 32.69 7.56 -10.11
CA LYS A 481 33.81 8.50 -9.92
C LYS A 481 35.08 8.03 -10.63
N GLU A 482 35.55 6.81 -10.34
CA GLU A 482 36.79 6.27 -10.93
C GLU A 482 36.70 6.20 -12.46
N ARG A 483 35.51 5.89 -12.98
CA ARG A 483 35.27 5.82 -14.43
C ARG A 483 35.30 7.20 -15.08
N PHE A 484 34.71 8.22 -14.45
CA PHE A 484 34.72 9.58 -14.98
C PHE A 484 36.10 10.23 -14.86
N ASP A 485 36.87 9.94 -13.81
CA ASP A 485 38.26 10.37 -13.67
C ASP A 485 39.11 9.89 -14.86
N ILE A 486 38.96 8.62 -15.26
CA ILE A 486 39.62 8.06 -16.44
C ILE A 486 39.16 8.76 -17.73
N LEU A 487 37.87 9.00 -17.91
CA LEU A 487 37.34 9.67 -19.11
C LEU A 487 37.85 11.11 -19.23
N GLN A 488 38.02 11.82 -18.11
CA GLN A 488 38.62 13.16 -18.10
C GLN A 488 40.10 13.13 -18.50
N GLN A 489 40.86 12.13 -18.04
CA GLN A 489 42.26 11.94 -18.46
C GLN A 489 42.40 11.66 -19.96
N VAL A 490 41.38 11.08 -20.60
CA VAL A 490 41.33 10.80 -22.04
C VAL A 490 40.82 12.00 -22.87
N GLY A 491 40.44 13.11 -22.21
CA GLY A 491 40.07 14.37 -22.87
C GLY A 491 38.58 14.73 -22.85
N MET A 492 37.76 14.05 -22.03
CA MET A 492 36.35 14.44 -21.83
C MET A 492 36.26 15.69 -20.94
N ASP A 493 35.60 16.75 -21.43
CA ASP A 493 35.43 17.98 -20.65
C ASP A 493 34.34 17.85 -19.56
N GLU A 494 34.32 18.77 -18.57
CA GLU A 494 33.33 18.74 -17.49
C GLU A 494 31.87 18.83 -17.97
N LYS A 495 31.60 19.51 -19.10
CA LYS A 495 30.24 19.65 -19.65
C LYS A 495 29.77 18.32 -20.22
N GLN A 496 30.64 17.59 -20.91
CA GLN A 496 30.41 16.26 -21.47
C GLN A 496 30.20 15.23 -20.36
N VAL A 497 31.00 15.28 -19.28
CA VAL A 497 30.80 14.45 -18.08
C VAL A 497 29.41 14.72 -17.49
N ARG A 498 29.07 16.00 -17.24
CA ARG A 498 27.78 16.37 -16.66
C ARG A 498 26.59 16.00 -17.54
N GLY A 499 26.70 16.16 -18.86
CA GLY A 499 25.68 15.76 -19.83
C GLY A 499 25.44 14.25 -19.83
N THR A 500 26.54 13.47 -19.77
CA THR A 500 26.48 12.00 -19.73
C THR A 500 25.85 11.51 -18.42
N ILE A 501 26.26 12.08 -17.28
CA ILE A 501 25.65 11.76 -15.98
C ILE A 501 24.16 12.10 -15.99
N ASN A 502 23.78 13.31 -16.41
CA ASN A 502 22.38 13.74 -16.41
C ASN A 502 21.50 12.79 -17.22
N ALA A 503 21.91 12.44 -18.45
CA ALA A 503 21.14 11.53 -19.29
C ALA A 503 20.98 10.14 -18.64
N GLN A 504 22.05 9.61 -18.04
CA GLN A 504 22.01 8.29 -17.43
C GLN A 504 21.25 8.26 -16.10
N VAL A 505 21.35 9.30 -15.27
CA VAL A 505 20.59 9.41 -14.02
C VAL A 505 19.10 9.64 -14.34
N LEU A 506 18.77 10.46 -15.35
CA LEU A 506 17.38 10.71 -15.74
C LEU A 506 16.61 9.41 -16.06
N TRP A 507 17.13 8.57 -16.94
CA TRP A 507 16.45 7.30 -17.32
C TRP A 507 16.25 6.36 -16.13
N VAL A 508 17.26 6.26 -15.27
CA VAL A 508 17.23 5.42 -14.08
C VAL A 508 16.12 5.85 -13.11
N PHE A 509 15.78 7.14 -13.06
CA PHE A 509 14.72 7.66 -12.19
C PHE A 509 13.34 7.64 -12.81
N PHE A 510 13.24 8.02 -14.08
CA PHE A 510 11.95 8.16 -14.74
C PHE A 510 11.34 6.79 -15.08
N LEU A 511 12.15 5.75 -15.33
CA LEU A 511 11.62 4.44 -15.66
C LEU A 511 10.71 3.87 -14.54
N PRO A 512 11.13 3.78 -13.26
CA PRO A 512 10.23 3.36 -12.18
C PRO A 512 8.99 4.24 -12.02
N LEU A 513 9.14 5.57 -12.13
CA LEU A 513 8.02 6.49 -11.97
C LEU A 513 6.98 6.29 -13.07
N VAL A 514 7.41 6.28 -14.34
CA VAL A 514 6.53 6.07 -15.49
C VAL A 514 5.86 4.69 -15.41
N THR A 515 6.59 3.65 -15.03
CA THR A 515 6.00 2.32 -14.88
C THR A 515 4.99 2.26 -13.72
N ALA A 516 5.25 2.92 -12.59
CA ALA A 516 4.31 3.00 -11.48
C ALA A 516 3.03 3.77 -11.85
N LEU A 517 3.16 4.87 -12.59
CA LEU A 517 2.01 5.61 -13.13
C LEU A 517 1.23 4.76 -14.14
N LEU A 518 1.91 3.98 -14.97
CA LEU A 518 1.25 3.03 -15.88
C LEU A 518 0.49 1.94 -15.10
N HIS A 519 1.11 1.35 -14.08
CA HIS A 519 0.43 0.41 -13.18
C HIS A 519 -0.82 1.05 -12.57
N MET A 520 -0.74 2.31 -12.15
CA MET A 520 -1.88 3.05 -11.60
C MET A 520 -3.02 3.25 -12.61
N VAL A 521 -2.71 3.54 -13.87
CA VAL A 521 -3.72 3.66 -14.93
C VAL A 521 -4.50 2.35 -15.10
N PHE A 522 -3.83 1.21 -15.18
CA PHE A 522 -4.52 -0.08 -15.29
C PHE A 522 -5.23 -0.48 -13.98
N ALA A 523 -4.62 -0.19 -12.84
CA ALA A 523 -5.21 -0.45 -11.53
C ALA A 523 -6.44 0.41 -11.25
N SER A 524 -6.56 1.60 -11.85
CA SER A 524 -7.67 2.52 -11.60
C SER A 524 -9.05 1.91 -11.89
N ARG A 525 -9.15 1.05 -12.92
CA ARG A 525 -10.40 0.40 -13.30
C ARG A 525 -10.84 -0.62 -12.26
N ILE A 526 -10.00 -1.60 -11.94
CA ILE A 526 -10.29 -2.58 -10.89
C ILE A 526 -10.45 -1.93 -9.52
N LEU A 527 -9.67 -0.88 -9.21
CA LEU A 527 -9.82 -0.10 -7.98
C LEU A 527 -11.23 0.49 -7.90
N THR A 528 -11.72 1.14 -8.96
CA THR A 528 -13.10 1.67 -9.00
C THR A 528 -14.12 0.56 -8.76
N ARG A 529 -13.95 -0.63 -9.38
CA ARG A 529 -14.83 -1.79 -9.15
C ARG A 529 -14.79 -2.31 -7.71
N MET A 530 -13.62 -2.29 -7.06
CA MET A 530 -13.52 -2.64 -5.65
C MET A 530 -14.24 -1.64 -4.77
N LEU A 531 -14.09 -0.34 -5.04
CA LEU A 531 -14.72 0.74 -4.30
C LEU A 531 -16.27 0.70 -4.41
N GLN A 532 -16.81 0.15 -5.49
CA GLN A 532 -18.25 -0.15 -5.60
C GLN A 532 -18.74 -1.15 -4.55
N SER A 533 -17.88 -2.04 -4.02
CA SER A 533 -18.25 -2.91 -2.89
C SER A 533 -18.48 -2.12 -1.60
N PHE A 534 -17.94 -0.90 -1.53
CA PHE A 534 -18.18 0.07 -0.48
C PHE A 534 -19.20 1.13 -0.91
N MET A 535 -20.04 0.80 -1.91
CA MET A 535 -21.11 1.68 -2.40
C MET A 535 -20.61 3.02 -2.96
N LEU A 536 -19.35 3.10 -3.36
CA LEU A 536 -18.79 4.28 -4.03
C LEU A 536 -18.81 4.10 -5.55
N TYR A 537 -19.82 4.68 -6.19
CA TYR A 537 -20.04 4.59 -7.64
C TYR A 537 -19.51 5.79 -8.44
N ASP A 538 -19.10 6.87 -7.77
CA ASP A 538 -18.58 8.08 -8.41
C ASP A 538 -17.16 7.88 -8.98
N TRP A 539 -17.10 7.46 -10.24
CA TRP A 539 -15.83 7.24 -10.93
C TRP A 539 -15.03 8.52 -11.19
N VAL A 540 -15.68 9.68 -11.27
CA VAL A 540 -15.01 10.97 -11.50
C VAL A 540 -14.21 11.34 -10.25
N LEU A 541 -14.80 11.17 -9.08
CA LEU A 541 -14.10 11.36 -7.80
C LEU A 541 -12.87 10.45 -7.70
N VAL A 542 -13.03 9.16 -8.01
CA VAL A 542 -11.92 8.19 -7.96
C VAL A 542 -10.81 8.59 -8.92
N LEU A 543 -11.14 9.02 -10.14
CA LEU A 543 -10.16 9.49 -11.12
C LEU A 543 -9.45 10.77 -10.65
N CYS A 544 -10.18 11.74 -10.11
CA CYS A 544 -9.59 12.96 -9.54
C CYS A 544 -8.62 12.63 -8.39
N CYS A 545 -8.98 11.71 -7.51
CA CYS A 545 -8.09 11.23 -6.45
C CYS A 545 -6.84 10.55 -7.02
N ALA A 546 -7.00 9.68 -8.03
CA ALA A 546 -5.88 9.00 -8.69
C ALA A 546 -4.90 9.98 -9.34
N LEU A 547 -5.42 10.99 -10.05
CA LEU A 547 -4.62 12.03 -10.69
C LEU A 547 -3.94 12.94 -9.66
N GLY A 548 -4.66 13.37 -8.63
CA GLY A 548 -4.13 14.21 -7.56
C GLY A 548 -3.01 13.53 -6.78
N VAL A 549 -3.22 12.28 -6.36
CA VAL A 549 -2.20 11.45 -5.69
C VAL A 549 -1.00 11.21 -6.60
N SER A 550 -1.22 10.91 -7.88
CA SER A 550 -0.15 10.70 -8.86
C SER A 550 0.68 11.97 -9.09
N ALA A 551 0.05 13.14 -9.18
CA ALA A 551 0.73 14.42 -9.35
C ALA A 551 1.56 14.79 -8.12
N ALA A 552 0.98 14.65 -6.92
CA ALA A 552 1.67 14.89 -5.66
C ALA A 552 2.87 13.94 -5.50
N PHE A 553 2.70 12.65 -5.80
CA PHE A 553 3.77 11.67 -5.76
C PHE A 553 4.88 11.99 -6.76
N ALA A 554 4.53 12.30 -8.01
CA ALA A 554 5.50 12.67 -9.03
C ALA A 554 6.31 13.91 -8.62
N LEU A 555 5.67 14.92 -8.02
CA LEU A 555 6.35 16.10 -7.50
C LEU A 555 7.37 15.73 -6.42
N ILE A 556 6.96 14.94 -5.41
CA ILE A 556 7.86 14.50 -4.34
C ILE A 556 9.02 13.66 -4.90
N TYR A 557 8.73 12.76 -5.83
CA TYR A 557 9.72 11.91 -6.49
C TYR A 557 10.74 12.76 -7.27
N LEU A 558 10.29 13.81 -7.97
CA LEU A 558 11.17 14.76 -8.67
C LEU A 558 12.02 15.61 -7.71
N ILE A 559 11.49 15.97 -6.54
CA ILE A 559 12.25 16.64 -5.49
C ILE A 559 13.34 15.70 -4.96
N ALA A 560 12.98 14.45 -4.63
CA ALA A 560 13.94 13.44 -4.19
C ALA A 560 15.04 13.21 -5.23
N TYR A 561 14.67 13.12 -6.52
CA TYR A 561 15.63 13.09 -7.63
C TYR A 561 16.59 14.29 -7.61
N ARG A 562 16.07 15.52 -7.54
CA ARG A 562 16.93 16.72 -7.55
C ARG A 562 17.91 16.75 -6.38
N VAL A 563 17.46 16.39 -5.18
CA VAL A 563 18.30 16.35 -3.98
C VAL A 563 19.38 15.28 -4.10
N THR A 564 19.01 14.08 -4.54
CA THR A 564 19.92 12.93 -4.62
C THR A 564 20.90 13.03 -5.78
N ALA A 565 20.47 13.57 -6.93
CA ALA A 565 21.34 13.86 -8.06
C ALA A 565 22.43 14.88 -7.68
N ARG A 566 22.12 15.91 -6.89
CA ARG A 566 23.13 16.85 -6.36
C ARG A 566 24.17 16.14 -5.49
N ALA A 567 23.74 15.19 -4.66
CA ALA A 567 24.65 14.39 -3.84
C ALA A 567 25.57 13.52 -4.72
N TYR A 568 25.00 12.85 -5.73
CA TYR A 568 25.75 12.09 -6.74
C TYR A 568 26.82 12.97 -7.43
N PHE A 569 26.43 14.15 -7.93
CA PHE A 569 27.37 15.07 -8.59
C PHE A 569 28.52 15.51 -7.70
N LYS A 570 28.23 15.76 -6.42
CA LYS A 570 29.27 16.15 -5.44
C LYS A 570 30.27 15.03 -5.19
N ILE A 571 29.84 13.77 -5.27
CA ILE A 571 30.71 12.60 -5.10
C ILE A 571 31.58 12.38 -6.34
N VAL A 572 31.01 12.50 -7.55
CA VAL A 572 31.80 12.30 -8.78
C VAL A 572 32.82 13.43 -9.00
N LYS A 573 32.53 14.66 -8.55
CA LYS A 573 33.43 15.81 -8.75
C LYS A 573 34.60 15.87 -7.74
N ARG A 574 34.41 15.35 -6.53
CA ARG A 574 35.47 15.27 -5.50
C ARG A 574 36.24 14.00 -5.72
#